data_AF-A0A0E3BP31-F1
#
_entry.id   AF-A0A0E3BP31-F1
#
_cell.length_a   1.000
_cell.length_b   1.000
_cell.length_c   1.000
_cell.angle_alpha   90.00
_cell.angle_beta   90.00
_cell.angle_gamma   90.00
#
_symmetry.space_group_name_H-M   'P 1'
#
loop_
_entity.id
_entity.type
_entity.pdbx_description
1 polymer ?
#
loop_
_entity_poly.entity_id
_entity_poly.type
_entity_poly.pdbx_seq_one_letter_code
_entity_poly.pdbx_strand_id
1 'polypeptide(L)'
;MASSLPAIPAKRYFTIGEVADLCDVKPHVLRYWEQEFVQLKPMKRRGNRRYYQHHEVLMVRRIRELLYEQGFTISGARNRLRELVTGHGKAVEQQPVLVHPAQHLQGEELAQSHLLAAMLEQGRSEPAGAMGMEEVKEELLQIRALLSL
;
A
#
# COMPACT_ATOMS: atom_id res chain seq x y z
N MET A 1 -13.89 -1.61 -16.62
CA MET A 1 -14.82 -0.46 -16.70
C MET A 1 -14.03 0.79 -16.38
N ALA A 2 -14.04 1.80 -17.25
CA ALA A 2 -13.35 3.05 -16.97
C ALA A 2 -14.02 3.71 -15.76
N SER A 3 -13.37 3.72 -14.60
CA SER A 3 -13.84 4.46 -13.43
C SER A 3 -13.77 5.94 -13.78
N SER A 4 -14.91 6.54 -14.13
CA SER A 4 -14.97 7.97 -14.40
C SER A 4 -14.66 8.73 -13.12
N LEU A 5 -13.44 9.25 -13.00
CA LEU A 5 -13.02 10.03 -11.84
C LEU A 5 -13.81 11.35 -11.77
N PRO A 6 -14.15 11.84 -10.57
CA PRO A 6 -14.90 13.09 -10.40
C PRO A 6 -14.15 14.29 -10.99
N ALA A 7 -14.83 15.42 -11.24
CA ALA A 7 -14.14 16.65 -11.61
C ALA A 7 -13.26 17.16 -10.45
N ILE A 8 -12.07 17.70 -10.75
CA ILE A 8 -11.19 18.27 -9.72
C ILE A 8 -11.70 19.68 -9.38
N PRO A 9 -12.05 19.98 -8.11
CA PRO A 9 -12.49 21.30 -7.71
C PRO A 9 -11.42 22.39 -7.94
N ALA A 10 -11.84 23.65 -8.08
CA ALA A 10 -10.96 24.82 -8.22
C ALA A 10 -10.29 25.24 -6.88
N LYS A 11 -9.79 24.26 -6.11
CA LYS A 11 -9.11 24.46 -4.83
C LYS A 11 -7.59 24.49 -5.04
N ARG A 12 -6.88 25.34 -4.29
CA ARG A 12 -5.42 25.49 -4.42
C ARG A 12 -4.63 24.33 -3.81
N TYR A 13 -5.11 23.79 -2.69
CA TYR A 13 -4.45 22.72 -1.94
C TYR A 13 -5.44 21.63 -1.54
N PHE A 14 -5.04 20.38 -1.73
CA PHE A 14 -5.79 19.18 -1.38
C PHE A 14 -5.06 18.40 -0.29
N THR A 15 -5.79 17.82 0.64
CA THR A 15 -5.23 16.86 1.61
C THR A 15 -5.10 15.47 0.98
N ILE A 16 -4.32 14.58 1.59
CA ILE A 16 -4.16 13.21 1.09
C ILE A 16 -5.48 12.44 1.00
N GLY A 17 -6.44 12.69 1.90
CA GLY A 17 -7.78 12.09 1.83
C GLY A 17 -8.54 12.59 0.60
N GLU A 18 -8.58 13.91 0.39
CA GLU A 18 -9.24 14.50 -0.78
C GLU A 18 -8.63 13.98 -2.10
N VAL A 19 -7.30 13.85 -2.18
CA VAL A 19 -6.66 13.30 -3.39
C VAL A 19 -6.95 11.82 -3.57
N ALA A 20 -7.01 11.05 -2.48
CA ALA A 20 -7.39 9.64 -2.51
C ALA A 20 -8.80 9.47 -3.11
N ASP A 21 -9.75 10.27 -2.66
CA ASP A 21 -11.14 10.23 -3.14
C ASP A 21 -11.24 10.70 -4.60
N LEU A 22 -10.54 11.78 -4.97
CA LEU A 22 -10.56 12.33 -6.33
C LEU A 22 -9.90 11.41 -7.37
N CYS A 23 -9.01 10.52 -6.93
CA CYS A 23 -8.26 9.63 -7.81
C CYS A 23 -8.64 8.17 -7.64
N ASP A 24 -9.57 7.83 -6.73
CA ASP A 24 -9.95 6.44 -6.43
C ASP A 24 -8.72 5.58 -6.09
N VAL A 25 -7.89 6.08 -5.16
CA VAL A 25 -6.64 5.44 -4.72
C VAL A 25 -6.54 5.54 -3.20
N LYS A 26 -6.18 4.45 -2.51
CA LYS A 26 -6.06 4.47 -1.04
C LYS A 26 -4.96 5.44 -0.56
N PRO A 27 -5.12 6.14 0.58
CA PRO A 27 -4.13 7.10 1.08
C PRO A 27 -2.72 6.51 1.31
N HIS A 28 -2.58 5.23 1.66
CA HIS A 28 -1.24 4.63 1.82
C HIS A 28 -0.54 4.39 0.48
N VAL A 29 -1.29 4.13 -0.60
CA VAL A 29 -0.75 4.01 -1.96
C VAL A 29 -0.22 5.36 -2.42
N LEU A 30 -0.91 6.46 -2.13
CA LEU A 30 -0.40 7.81 -2.42
C LEU A 30 0.91 8.08 -1.69
N ARG A 31 1.03 7.70 -0.40
CA ARG A 31 2.29 7.85 0.35
C ARG A 31 3.43 7.07 -0.29
N TYR A 32 3.15 5.86 -0.76
CA TYR A 32 4.13 5.05 -1.48
C TYR A 32 4.52 5.69 -2.82
N TRP A 33 3.54 6.15 -3.60
CA TRP A 33 3.79 6.83 -4.88
C TRP A 33 4.64 8.10 -4.72
N GLU A 34 4.47 8.88 -3.64
CA GLU A 34 5.35 10.02 -3.36
C GLU A 34 6.83 9.63 -3.21
N GLN A 35 7.12 8.42 -2.74
CA GLN A 35 8.49 7.92 -2.62
C GLN A 35 9.02 7.45 -3.98
N GLU A 36 8.15 6.84 -4.79
CA GLU A 36 8.53 6.27 -6.08
C GLU A 36 8.61 7.29 -7.22
N PHE A 37 7.80 8.35 -7.18
CA PHE A 37 7.69 9.33 -8.27
C PHE A 37 8.25 10.69 -7.85
N VAL A 38 9.47 10.99 -8.29
CA VAL A 38 10.17 12.26 -7.98
C VAL A 38 9.42 13.52 -8.46
N GLN A 39 8.50 13.37 -9.42
CA GLN A 39 7.67 14.47 -9.92
C GLN A 39 6.46 14.78 -9.00
N LEU A 40 6.11 13.86 -8.09
CA LEU A 40 5.02 14.00 -7.14
C LEU A 40 5.61 14.39 -5.76
N LYS A 41 5.61 15.69 -5.45
CA LYS A 41 6.31 16.25 -4.28
C LYS A 41 5.37 17.13 -3.44
N PRO A 42 4.46 16.53 -2.68
CA PRO A 42 3.49 17.29 -1.89
C PRO A 42 4.20 18.16 -0.85
N MET A 43 3.66 19.35 -0.63
CA MET A 43 4.18 20.27 0.36
C MET A 43 3.93 19.72 1.78
N LYS A 44 5.02 19.48 2.50
CA LYS A 44 4.98 19.03 3.91
C LYS A 44 4.88 20.24 4.83
N ARG A 45 3.92 20.22 5.77
CA ARG A 45 3.76 21.25 6.82
C ARG A 45 3.92 20.64 8.22
N ARG A 46 3.80 21.48 9.26
CA ARG A 46 3.81 21.06 10.67
C ARG A 46 2.89 19.85 10.90
N GLY A 47 3.33 18.91 11.73
CA GLY A 47 2.60 17.66 12.00
C GLY A 47 2.60 16.66 10.85
N ASN A 48 3.58 16.71 9.94
CA ASN A 48 3.73 15.77 8.81
C ASN A 48 2.49 15.71 7.88
N ARG A 49 1.72 16.81 7.83
CA ARG A 49 0.56 16.93 6.94
C ARG A 49 1.03 17.21 5.51
N ARG A 50 0.41 16.53 4.55
CA ARG A 50 0.75 16.60 3.12
C ARG A 50 -0.35 17.35 2.39
N TYR A 51 0.07 18.32 1.60
CA TYR A 51 -0.81 19.11 0.77
C TYR A 51 -0.37 19.01 -0.68
N TYR A 52 -1.31 18.65 -1.54
CA TYR A 52 -1.12 18.52 -2.98
C TYR A 52 -1.69 19.75 -3.68
N GLN A 53 -1.03 20.22 -4.71
CA GLN A 53 -1.57 21.22 -5.62
C GLN A 53 -2.35 20.56 -6.76
N HIS A 54 -3.09 21.37 -7.51
CA HIS A 54 -3.86 20.90 -8.65
C HIS A 54 -3.04 20.07 -9.66
N HIS A 55 -1.82 20.52 -10.00
CA HIS A 55 -0.94 19.78 -10.92
C HIS A 55 -0.48 18.43 -10.37
N GLU A 56 -0.37 18.29 -9.06
CA GLU A 56 -0.01 17.03 -8.40
C GLU A 56 -1.20 16.05 -8.41
N VAL A 57 -2.43 16.55 -8.29
CA VAL A 57 -3.64 15.72 -8.47
C VAL A 57 -3.71 15.18 -9.90
N LEU A 58 -3.43 16.01 -10.90
CA LEU A 58 -3.33 15.58 -12.30
C LEU A 58 -2.22 14.53 -12.50
N MET A 59 -1.06 14.72 -11.84
CA MET A 59 0.02 13.74 -11.87
C MET A 59 -0.41 12.40 -11.29
N VAL A 60 -1.13 12.39 -10.17
CA VAL A 60 -1.66 11.16 -9.55
C VAL A 60 -2.64 10.44 -10.49
N ARG A 61 -3.53 11.17 -11.17
CA ARG A 61 -4.42 10.57 -12.19
C ARG A 61 -3.62 9.93 -13.30
N ARG A 62 -2.56 10.59 -13.78
CA ARG A 62 -1.71 10.04 -14.82
C ARG A 62 -0.97 8.78 -14.37
N ILE A 63 -0.45 8.78 -13.14
CA ILE A 63 0.16 7.58 -12.55
C ILE A 63 -0.85 6.43 -12.49
N ARG A 64 -2.07 6.70 -12.03
CA ARG A 64 -3.15 5.71 -11.96
C ARG A 64 -3.45 5.11 -13.34
N GLU A 65 -3.62 5.94 -14.37
CA GLU A 65 -3.83 5.48 -15.75
C GLU A 65 -2.69 4.56 -16.22
N LEU A 66 -1.44 4.94 -15.97
CA LEU A 66 -0.28 4.13 -16.35
C LEU A 66 -0.30 2.76 -15.66
N LEU A 67 -0.60 2.73 -14.36
CA LEU A 67 -0.51 1.50 -13.57
C LEU A 67 -1.72 0.58 -13.71
N TYR A 68 -2.94 1.14 -13.72
CA TYR A 68 -4.17 0.35 -13.68
C TYR A 68 -4.81 0.14 -15.04
N GLU A 69 -4.71 1.12 -15.94
CA GLU A 69 -5.35 1.03 -17.26
C GLU A 69 -4.38 0.51 -18.31
N GLN A 70 -3.12 0.96 -18.27
CA GLN A 70 -2.08 0.56 -19.22
C GLN A 70 -1.20 -0.58 -18.71
N GLY A 71 -1.31 -0.97 -17.43
CA GLY A 71 -0.58 -2.10 -16.87
C GLY A 71 0.94 -1.91 -16.75
N PHE A 72 1.43 -0.67 -16.71
CA PHE A 72 2.84 -0.41 -16.45
C PHE A 72 3.22 -0.83 -15.03
N THR A 73 4.46 -1.29 -14.85
CA THR A 73 5.07 -1.38 -13.53
C THR A 73 5.43 0.02 -13.01
N ILE A 74 5.71 0.14 -11.71
CA ILE A 74 6.17 1.42 -11.10
C ILE A 74 7.40 1.98 -11.84
N SER A 75 8.35 1.11 -12.19
CA SER A 75 9.55 1.50 -12.94
C SER A 75 9.20 1.98 -14.36
N GLY A 76 8.34 1.24 -15.06
CA GLY A 76 7.88 1.60 -16.40
C GLY A 76 7.12 2.95 -16.42
N ALA A 77 6.20 3.14 -15.48
CA ALA A 77 5.47 4.39 -15.33
C ALA A 77 6.40 5.57 -15.02
N ARG A 78 7.42 5.36 -14.17
CA ARG A 78 8.43 6.39 -13.85
C ARG A 78 9.20 6.82 -15.10
N ASN A 79 9.65 5.87 -15.91
CA ASN A 79 10.36 6.16 -17.15
C ASN A 79 9.46 6.93 -18.13
N ARG A 80 8.22 6.46 -18.29
CA ARG A 80 7.23 7.10 -19.16
C ARG A 80 6.94 8.54 -18.76
N LEU A 81 6.79 8.80 -17.46
CA LEU A 81 6.59 10.16 -16.94
C LEU A 81 7.81 11.06 -17.15
N ARG A 82 9.03 10.53 -17.11
CA ARG A 82 10.24 11.31 -17.41
C ARG A 82 10.35 11.67 -18.89
N GLU A 83 10.01 10.75 -19.78
CA GLU A 83 10.01 11.00 -21.23
C GLU A 83 9.05 12.14 -21.59
N LEU A 84 7.84 12.13 -21.03
CA LEU A 84 6.82 13.15 -21.29
C LEU A 84 7.26 14.55 -20.86
N VAL A 85 8.04 14.67 -19.78
CA VAL A 85 8.56 15.96 -19.30
C VAL A 85 9.76 16.43 -20.11
N THR A 86 10.61 15.51 -20.58
CA THR A 86 11.87 15.86 -21.25
C THR A 86 11.72 16.05 -22.77
N GLY A 87 10.54 15.79 -23.36
CA GLY A 87 10.25 16.06 -24.77
C GLY A 87 11.05 15.25 -25.81
N HIS A 88 11.89 14.30 -25.37
CA HIS A 88 12.69 13.45 -26.24
C HIS A 88 12.02 12.09 -26.39
N GLY A 89 11.06 12.00 -27.32
CA GLY A 89 10.39 10.75 -27.66
C GLY A 89 11.33 9.77 -28.34
N LYS A 90 11.93 8.86 -27.58
CA LYS A 90 12.27 7.53 -28.11
C LYS A 90 11.22 6.56 -27.60
N ALA A 91 10.33 6.12 -28.50
CA ALA A 91 9.37 5.07 -28.22
C ALA A 91 10.12 3.77 -27.93
N VAL A 92 10.44 3.52 -26.67
CA VAL A 92 10.89 2.20 -26.23
C VAL A 92 9.63 1.39 -26.00
N GLU A 93 9.34 0.51 -26.95
CA GLU A 93 8.28 -0.47 -26.94
C GLU A 93 8.56 -1.49 -25.81
N GLN A 94 8.21 -1.14 -24.58
CA GLN A 94 8.33 -2.04 -23.42
C GLN A 94 6.99 -2.74 -23.22
N GLN A 95 7.01 -4.05 -23.53
CA GLN A 95 5.88 -4.96 -23.37
C GLN A 95 5.37 -4.98 -21.92
N PRO A 96 4.06 -5.11 -21.70
CA PRO A 96 3.48 -5.16 -20.36
C PRO A 96 3.88 -6.48 -19.70
N VAL A 97 4.86 -6.42 -18.79
CA VAL A 97 5.09 -7.52 -17.85
C VAL A 97 4.07 -7.36 -16.74
N LEU A 98 3.02 -8.19 -16.78
CA LEU A 98 1.94 -8.23 -15.81
C LEU A 98 2.48 -8.54 -14.40
N VAL A 99 2.79 -7.49 -13.65
CA VAL A 99 2.89 -7.57 -12.20
C VAL A 99 2.03 -6.43 -11.69
N HIS A 100 0.81 -6.76 -11.23
CA HIS A 100 -0.06 -5.85 -10.50
C HIS A 100 0.33 -5.90 -9.01
N PRO A 101 1.17 -5.00 -8.48
CA PRO A 101 1.42 -4.93 -7.03
C PRO A 101 0.18 -4.47 -6.25
N ALA A 102 -0.87 -3.97 -6.92
CA ALA A 102 -2.08 -3.47 -6.27
C ALA A 102 -3.18 -4.53 -6.07
N GLN A 103 -3.11 -5.69 -6.74
CA GLN A 103 -4.12 -6.73 -6.57
C GLN A 103 -3.97 -7.51 -5.26
N HIS A 104 -2.83 -7.38 -4.55
CA HIS A 104 -2.66 -8.01 -3.24
C HIS A 104 -3.41 -7.31 -2.10
N LEU A 105 -3.98 -6.11 -2.33
CA LEU A 105 -4.70 -5.33 -1.30
C LEU A 105 -6.22 -5.35 -1.47
N GLN A 106 -6.75 -6.28 -2.28
CA GLN A 106 -8.18 -6.35 -2.60
C GLN A 106 -8.84 -7.68 -2.18
N GLY A 107 -8.13 -8.59 -1.52
CA GLY A 107 -8.65 -9.94 -1.23
C GLY A 107 -8.53 -10.48 0.20
N GLU A 108 -7.63 -9.96 1.06
CA GLU A 108 -7.31 -10.66 2.33
C GLU A 108 -7.73 -9.92 3.60
N GLU A 109 -8.09 -8.63 3.53
CA GLU A 109 -8.42 -7.84 4.72
C GLU A 109 -9.89 -7.99 5.17
N LEU A 110 -10.77 -8.51 4.31
CA LEU A 110 -12.13 -8.90 4.70
C LEU A 110 -12.15 -10.19 5.52
N ALA A 111 -11.13 -11.06 5.36
CA ALA A 111 -10.95 -12.21 6.23
C ALA A 111 -10.50 -11.75 7.63
N GLN A 112 -9.59 -10.78 7.73
CA GLN A 112 -9.12 -10.28 9.03
C GLN A 112 -10.21 -9.56 9.84
N SER A 113 -11.11 -8.81 9.19
CA SER A 113 -12.22 -8.16 9.91
C SER A 113 -13.31 -9.14 10.34
N HIS A 114 -13.62 -10.17 9.53
CA HIS A 114 -14.56 -11.22 9.94
C HIS A 114 -13.95 -12.18 10.98
N LEU A 115 -12.65 -12.46 10.92
CA LEU A 115 -11.95 -13.25 11.94
C LEU A 115 -11.93 -12.49 13.27
N LEU A 116 -11.61 -11.20 13.28
CA LEU A 116 -11.60 -10.39 14.49
C LEU A 116 -13.01 -10.21 15.09
N ALA A 117 -14.03 -10.06 14.24
CA ALA A 117 -15.43 -9.99 14.68
C ALA A 117 -15.95 -11.35 15.20
N ALA A 118 -15.59 -12.48 14.56
CA ALA A 118 -15.92 -13.82 15.03
C ALA A 118 -15.17 -14.19 16.33
N MET A 119 -13.92 -13.73 16.49
CA MET A 119 -13.08 -13.94 17.68
C MET A 119 -13.56 -13.13 18.90
N LEU A 120 -14.24 -12.00 18.69
CA LEU A 120 -14.78 -11.18 19.78
C LEU A 120 -16.15 -11.68 20.27
N GLU A 121 -16.90 -12.43 19.45
CA GLU A 121 -18.22 -12.96 19.83
C GLU A 121 -18.22 -14.43 20.28
N GLN A 122 -17.18 -15.22 19.98
CA GLN A 122 -17.09 -16.63 20.40
C GLN A 122 -15.88 -16.86 21.32
N GLY A 123 -16.05 -16.71 22.64
CA GLY A 123 -14.94 -17.02 23.54
C GLY A 123 -15.11 -16.84 25.04
N ARG A 124 -16.34 -16.75 25.56
CA ARG A 124 -16.60 -17.03 26.99
C ARG A 124 -16.68 -18.54 27.17
N SER A 125 -15.54 -19.21 27.21
CA SER A 125 -15.37 -20.59 27.67
C SER A 125 -13.87 -20.95 27.74
N GLU A 126 -13.38 -21.29 28.94
CA GLU A 126 -12.08 -21.94 29.21
C GLU A 126 -11.84 -23.14 28.26
N PRO A 127 -10.59 -23.45 27.81
CA PRO A 127 -9.77 -24.43 28.58
C PRO A 127 -8.23 -24.45 28.36
N ALA A 128 -7.56 -25.08 29.34
CA ALA A 128 -6.42 -26.03 29.30
C ALA A 128 -5.28 -25.86 28.26
N GLY A 129 -4.06 -25.65 28.76
CA GLY A 129 -2.83 -25.91 27.96
C GLY A 129 -1.62 -25.03 28.23
N ALA A 130 -1.58 -24.22 29.29
CA ALA A 130 -0.36 -23.51 29.67
C ALA A 130 0.50 -24.41 30.57
N MET A 131 1.44 -25.16 29.99
CA MET A 131 2.45 -25.90 30.74
C MET A 131 3.26 -24.89 31.57
N GLY A 132 3.33 -25.11 32.88
CA GLY A 132 3.95 -24.16 33.79
C GLY A 132 5.45 -24.04 33.51
N MET A 133 6.02 -22.84 33.71
CA MET A 133 7.46 -22.58 33.56
C MET A 133 8.33 -23.58 34.36
N GLU A 134 7.77 -24.18 35.42
CA GLU A 134 8.45 -25.17 36.26
C GLU A 134 8.56 -26.56 35.61
N GLU A 135 7.57 -26.95 34.81
CA GLU A 135 7.58 -28.19 34.03
C GLU A 135 8.59 -28.10 32.88
N VAL A 136 8.70 -26.93 32.26
CA VAL A 136 9.72 -26.63 31.24
C VAL A 136 11.14 -26.70 31.83
N LYS A 137 11.32 -26.25 33.09
CA LYS A 137 12.62 -26.37 33.78
C LYS A 137 12.98 -27.82 34.10
N GLU A 138 12.01 -28.64 34.51
CA GLU A 138 12.26 -30.06 34.77
C GLU A 138 12.67 -30.83 33.51
N GLU A 139 12.00 -30.58 32.37
CA GLU A 139 12.39 -31.21 31.11
C GLU A 139 13.79 -30.78 30.65
N LEU A 140 14.13 -29.50 30.79
CA LEU A 140 15.47 -29.01 30.44
C LEU A 140 16.57 -29.62 31.34
N LEU A 141 16.26 -29.90 32.61
CA LEU A 141 17.20 -30.57 33.52
C LEU A 141 17.39 -32.04 33.14
N GLN A 142 16.34 -32.75 32.72
CA GLN A 142 16.42 -34.14 32.27
C GLN A 142 17.22 -34.28 30.97
N ILE A 143 17.01 -33.37 30.01
CA ILE A 143 17.77 -33.35 28.76
C ILE A 143 19.26 -33.09 29.02
N ARG A 144 19.58 -32.16 29.94
CA ARG A 144 20.97 -31.86 30.32
C ARG A 144 21.67 -33.07 30.94
N ALA A 145 20.97 -33.87 31.75
CA ALA A 145 21.53 -35.07 32.37
C ALA A 145 21.85 -36.18 31.36
N LEU A 146 21.04 -36.31 30.30
CA LEU A 146 21.26 -37.29 29.22
C LEU A 146 22.44 -36.93 28.31
N LEU A 147 22.73 -35.63 28.15
CA LEU A 147 23.83 -35.14 27.32
C LEU A 147 25.17 -35.02 28.05
N SER A 148 25.22 -35.36 29.35
CA SER A 148 26.45 -35.36 30.16
C SER A 148 26.99 -36.76 30.48
N LEU A 149 26.54 -37.79 29.76
CA LEU A 149 27.08 -39.16 29.80
C LEU A 149 28.04 -39.42 28.64
#